data_AF-A0A955RDV0-F1
#
_entry.id   AF-A0A955RDV0-F1
#
_cell.length_a   1.000
_cell.length_b   1.000
_cell.length_c   1.000
_cell.angle_alpha   90.00
_cell.angle_beta   90.00
_cell.angle_gamma   90.00
#
_symmetry.space_group_name_H-M   'P 1'
#
loop_
_entity.id
_entity.type
_entity.pdbx_description
1 polymer ?
#
loop_
_entity_poly.entity_id
_entity_poly.type
_entity_poly.pdbx_seq_one_letter_code
_entity_poly.pdbx_strand_id
1 'polypeptide(L)'
;MTAPLRTRFAPSPTGSLHVGGVRTALYCLLEAHSSGGHFLLRIEDTDQARSTEEAAKGILRDMRWLDLLWDEGPDCADQTFGPFFQSQRLDRYRDCVRQLLDEGKAYEAWESREELDVERKHAEAAKENFRYRRRPYTEEQVAAWRDEGRVPVVRFATPRKPVTVVDRILGEVTVDEDTVDDFVILKDDGFPTYHFAVV
;
A
#
# COMPACT_ATOMS: atom_id res chain seq x y z
N MET A 1 20.36 -1.69 -26.48
CA MET A 1 20.53 -2.10 -25.07
C MET A 1 19.27 -1.67 -24.34
N THR A 2 18.63 -2.56 -23.60
CA THR A 2 17.48 -2.23 -22.73
C THR A 2 17.90 -1.22 -21.67
N ALA A 3 17.01 -0.32 -21.28
CA ALA A 3 17.30 0.65 -20.22
C ALA A 3 17.57 -0.09 -18.89
N PRO A 4 18.53 0.38 -18.06
CA PRO A 4 18.79 -0.22 -16.76
C PRO A 4 17.53 -0.29 -15.89
N LEU A 5 17.20 -1.48 -15.42
CA LEU A 5 15.98 -1.72 -14.64
C LEU A 5 16.18 -1.36 -13.16
N ARG A 6 15.15 -0.80 -12.54
CA ARG A 6 15.11 -0.58 -11.09
C ARG A 6 14.04 -1.49 -10.51
N THR A 7 14.45 -2.47 -9.70
CA THR A 7 13.53 -3.41 -9.05
C THR A 7 13.56 -3.19 -7.54
N ARG A 8 12.51 -3.62 -6.83
CA ARG A 8 12.51 -3.59 -5.37
C ARG A 8 11.94 -4.84 -4.75
N PHE A 9 12.57 -5.31 -3.68
CA PHE A 9 11.97 -6.21 -2.71
C PHE A 9 11.38 -5.39 -1.56
N ALA A 10 10.09 -5.61 -1.27
CA ALA A 10 9.32 -4.77 -0.34
C ALA A 10 8.65 -5.61 0.77
N PRO A 11 9.42 -6.19 1.71
CA PRO A 11 8.86 -7.04 2.76
C PRO A 11 8.24 -6.22 3.90
N SER A 12 7.12 -6.71 4.46
CA SER A 12 6.58 -6.21 5.72
C SER A 12 7.24 -6.93 6.91
N PRO A 13 7.66 -6.21 7.96
CA PRO A 13 8.36 -6.80 9.10
C PRO A 13 7.38 -7.42 10.11
N THR A 14 6.58 -8.39 9.67
CA THR A 14 5.55 -9.04 10.50
C THR A 14 5.94 -10.44 10.98
N GLY A 15 7.19 -10.84 10.77
CA GLY A 15 7.68 -12.19 11.08
C GLY A 15 8.98 -12.51 10.35
N SER A 16 9.28 -13.80 10.23
CA SER A 16 10.46 -14.29 9.52
C SER A 16 10.30 -14.23 8.00
N LEU A 17 11.43 -14.06 7.30
CA LEU A 17 11.47 -14.10 5.85
C LEU A 17 11.21 -15.52 5.35
N HIS A 18 10.06 -15.74 4.71
CA HIS A 18 9.70 -17.04 4.16
C HIS A 18 10.34 -17.29 2.78
N VAL A 19 10.44 -18.56 2.38
CA VAL A 19 11.08 -19.00 1.12
C VAL A 19 10.47 -18.32 -0.11
N GLY A 20 9.15 -18.12 -0.12
CA GLY A 20 8.49 -17.36 -1.20
C GLY A 20 8.99 -15.92 -1.34
N GLY A 21 9.29 -15.24 -0.23
CA GLY A 21 9.85 -13.89 -0.22
C GLY A 21 11.29 -13.88 -0.71
N VAL A 22 12.10 -14.85 -0.28
CA VAL A 22 13.48 -15.05 -0.76
C VAL A 22 13.50 -15.22 -2.28
N ARG A 23 12.60 -16.06 -2.82
CA ARG A 23 12.48 -16.27 -4.26
C ARG A 23 12.18 -14.96 -5.01
N THR A 24 11.25 -14.15 -4.50
CA THR A 24 10.93 -12.85 -5.09
C THR A 24 12.12 -11.90 -5.05
N ALA A 25 12.82 -11.80 -3.91
CA ALA A 25 14.02 -10.97 -3.76
C ALA A 25 15.10 -11.38 -4.78
N LEU A 26 15.36 -12.68 -4.92
CA LEU A 26 16.31 -13.23 -5.89
C LEU A 26 15.93 -12.85 -7.33
N TYR A 27 14.66 -12.97 -7.72
CA TYR A 27 14.23 -12.57 -9.07
C TYR A 27 14.38 -11.07 -9.32
N CYS A 28 14.03 -10.23 -8.33
CA CYS A 28 14.24 -8.79 -8.44
C CYS A 28 15.72 -8.44 -8.62
N LEU A 29 16.61 -9.05 -7.84
CA LEU A 29 18.06 -8.85 -7.91
C LEU A 29 18.60 -9.25 -9.28
N LEU A 30 18.31 -10.48 -9.74
CA LEU A 30 18.80 -10.99 -11.02
C LEU A 30 18.29 -10.14 -12.21
N GLU A 31 17.03 -9.72 -12.18
CA GLU A 31 16.45 -8.88 -13.23
C GLU A 31 17.12 -7.50 -13.28
N ALA A 32 17.36 -6.87 -12.13
CA ALA A 32 18.05 -5.60 -12.06
C ALA A 32 19.49 -5.73 -12.57
N HIS A 33 20.28 -6.64 -11.99
CA HIS A 33 21.71 -6.74 -12.29
C HIS A 33 22.00 -7.25 -13.71
N SER A 34 21.18 -8.16 -14.26
CA SER A 34 21.33 -8.59 -15.66
C SER A 34 21.13 -7.47 -16.68
N SER A 35 20.43 -6.40 -16.29
CA SER A 35 20.23 -5.19 -17.11
C SER A 35 21.23 -4.06 -16.82
N GLY A 36 22.18 -4.26 -15.90
CA GLY A 36 23.04 -3.18 -15.37
C GLY A 36 22.28 -2.16 -14.52
N GLY A 37 21.16 -2.59 -13.94
CA GLY A 37 20.25 -1.81 -13.12
C GLY A 37 20.51 -1.89 -11.62
N HIS A 38 19.55 -1.44 -10.81
CA HIS A 38 19.66 -1.37 -9.35
C HIS A 38 18.55 -2.18 -8.66
N PHE A 39 18.93 -2.91 -7.62
CA PHE A 39 18.05 -3.67 -6.74
C PHE A 39 17.87 -2.97 -5.41
N LEU A 40 16.63 -2.61 -5.08
CA LEU A 40 16.28 -1.84 -3.89
C LEU A 40 15.66 -2.73 -2.80
N LEU A 41 15.95 -2.41 -1.53
CA LEU A 41 15.22 -2.93 -0.37
C LEU A 41 14.40 -1.83 0.28
N ARG A 42 13.10 -2.05 0.46
CA ARG A 42 12.19 -1.12 1.14
C ARG A 42 11.37 -1.85 2.20
N ILE A 43 11.37 -1.38 3.43
CA ILE A 43 10.63 -2.02 4.52
C ILE A 43 9.20 -1.44 4.57
N GLU A 44 8.22 -2.32 4.43
CA GLU A 44 6.78 -1.99 4.41
C GLU A 44 6.19 -2.08 5.83
N ASP A 45 6.55 -1.12 6.69
CA ASP A 45 6.23 -1.04 8.12
C ASP A 45 5.06 -0.09 8.47
N THR A 46 4.15 0.14 7.54
CA THR A 46 2.98 1.04 7.74
C THR A 46 1.90 0.45 8.65
N ASP A 47 1.89 -0.87 8.82
CA ASP A 47 1.03 -1.57 9.77
C ASP A 47 1.72 -1.67 11.14
N GLN A 48 1.52 -0.64 11.95
CA GLN A 48 2.15 -0.51 13.27
C GLN A 48 1.73 -1.61 14.26
N ALA A 49 0.60 -2.27 14.05
CA ALA A 49 0.14 -3.34 14.95
C ALA A 49 0.87 -4.66 14.71
N ARG A 50 1.37 -4.87 13.48
CA ARG A 50 2.04 -6.12 13.08
C ARG A 50 3.54 -5.96 12.87
N SER A 51 4.02 -4.73 12.67
CA SER A 51 5.41 -4.44 12.35
C SER A 51 6.26 -4.33 13.61
N THR A 52 7.41 -5.02 13.67
CA THR A 52 8.38 -4.87 14.77
C THR A 52 9.76 -4.54 14.24
N GLU A 53 10.53 -3.77 15.03
CA GLU A 53 11.90 -3.41 14.69
C GLU A 53 12.80 -4.66 14.59
N GLU A 54 12.55 -5.64 15.46
CA GLU A 54 13.23 -6.93 15.52
C GLU A 54 12.99 -7.75 14.25
N ALA A 55 11.76 -7.77 13.73
CA ALA A 55 11.46 -8.42 12.46
C ALA A 55 12.13 -7.69 11.29
N ALA A 56 12.15 -6.36 11.29
CA ALA A 56 12.86 -5.59 10.27
C ALA A 56 14.37 -5.88 10.28
N LYS A 57 15.00 -5.89 11.47
CA LYS A 57 16.40 -6.30 11.65
C LYS A 57 16.65 -7.74 11.22
N GLY A 58 15.71 -8.64 11.52
CA GLY A 58 15.73 -10.03 11.07
C GLY A 58 15.78 -10.15 9.56
N ILE A 59 14.91 -9.42 8.84
CA ILE A 59 14.90 -9.37 7.38
C ILE A 59 16.26 -8.91 6.83
N LEU A 60 16.83 -7.81 7.36
CA LEU A 60 18.13 -7.32 6.89
C LEU A 60 19.25 -8.33 7.12
N ARG A 61 19.25 -9.03 8.26
CA ARG A 61 20.23 -10.07 8.56
C ARG A 61 20.08 -11.27 7.62
N ASP A 62 18.86 -11.76 7.44
CA ASP A 62 18.59 -12.96 6.65
C ASP A 62 18.91 -12.69 5.16
N MET A 63 18.63 -11.49 4.65
CA MET A 63 19.00 -11.07 3.30
C MET A 63 20.53 -11.05 3.09
N ARG A 64 21.29 -10.50 4.04
CA ARG A 64 22.77 -10.53 3.99
C ARG A 64 23.33 -11.95 4.07
N TRP A 65 22.74 -12.80 4.90
CA TRP A 65 23.16 -14.21 5.02
C TRP A 65 22.99 -15.00 3.72
N LEU A 66 22.00 -14.62 2.91
CA LEU A 66 21.70 -15.21 1.60
C LEU A 66 22.46 -14.56 0.44
N ASP A 67 23.37 -13.61 0.69
CA ASP A 67 24.05 -12.80 -0.32
C ASP A 67 23.09 -12.04 -1.27
N LEU A 68 21.88 -11.72 -0.79
CA LEU A 68 20.89 -10.91 -1.51
C LEU A 68 21.04 -9.44 -1.11
N LEU A 69 22.18 -8.87 -1.46
CA LEU A 69 22.55 -7.49 -1.13
C LEU A 69 21.80 -6.50 -2.04
N TRP A 70 21.38 -5.38 -1.47
CA TRP A 70 20.68 -4.30 -2.19
C TRP A 70 21.63 -3.13 -2.48
N ASP A 71 21.39 -2.46 -3.60
CA ASP A 71 22.13 -1.28 -4.04
C ASP A 71 21.64 0.00 -3.35
N GLU A 72 20.34 0.06 -3.03
CA GLU A 72 19.74 1.13 -2.23
C GLU A 72 18.80 0.56 -1.19
N GLY A 73 18.84 1.09 0.03
CA GLY A 73 18.07 0.55 1.13
C GLY A 73 18.38 1.22 2.47
N PRO A 74 17.82 0.68 3.57
CA PRO A 74 17.83 1.30 4.89
C PRO A 74 19.19 1.73 5.45
N ASP A 75 20.24 1.01 5.11
CA ASP A 75 21.60 1.16 5.64
C ASP A 75 22.62 1.59 4.58
N CYS A 76 22.18 1.87 3.35
CA CYS A 76 23.03 2.38 2.28
C CYS A 76 23.37 3.85 2.53
N ALA A 77 24.58 4.27 2.14
CA ALA A 77 24.98 5.68 2.25
C ALA A 77 24.15 6.59 1.33
N ASP A 78 23.76 6.09 0.15
CA ASP A 78 22.87 6.81 -0.76
C ASP A 78 21.42 6.72 -0.27
N GLN A 79 20.88 7.88 0.12
CA GLN A 79 19.50 8.06 0.57
C GLN A 79 18.70 8.96 -0.39
N THR A 80 19.12 9.11 -1.64
CA THR A 80 18.47 9.96 -2.65
C THR A 80 16.97 9.67 -2.80
N PHE A 81 16.60 8.38 -2.77
CA PHE A 81 15.20 7.94 -2.82
C PHE A 81 14.65 7.48 -1.45
N GLY A 82 15.48 7.59 -0.42
CA GLY A 82 15.11 7.29 0.95
C GLY A 82 14.09 8.28 1.54
N PRO A 83 13.71 8.09 2.82
CA PRO A 83 14.05 6.93 3.64
C PRO A 83 13.40 5.64 3.11
N PHE A 84 13.99 4.48 3.43
CA PHE A 84 13.55 3.16 2.94
C PHE A 84 12.64 2.41 3.92
N PHE A 85 12.31 3.01 5.07
CA PHE A 85 11.18 2.60 5.89
C PHE A 85 9.97 3.45 5.53
N GLN A 86 8.85 2.81 5.25
CA GLN A 86 7.62 3.47 4.85
C GLN A 86 7.03 4.33 5.98
N SER A 87 7.18 3.92 7.23
CA SER A 87 6.80 4.69 8.42
C SER A 87 7.50 6.05 8.51
N GLN A 88 8.64 6.23 7.84
CA GLN A 88 9.40 7.48 7.82
C GLN A 88 9.01 8.41 6.66
N ARG A 89 8.01 8.03 5.85
CA ARG A 89 7.61 8.74 4.62
C ARG A 89 6.21 9.38 4.73
N LEU A 90 5.69 9.53 5.95
CA LEU A 90 4.30 9.98 6.17
C LEU A 90 3.95 11.31 5.52
N ASP A 91 4.87 12.29 5.54
CA ASP A 91 4.62 13.59 4.93
C ASP A 91 4.43 13.49 3.41
N ARG A 92 5.23 12.63 2.77
CA ARG A 92 5.08 12.35 1.33
C ARG A 92 3.71 11.77 1.02
N TYR A 93 3.22 10.84 1.84
CA TYR A 93 1.89 10.25 1.66
C TYR A 93 0.78 11.27 1.89
N ARG A 94 0.90 12.11 2.91
CA ARG A 94 -0.05 13.19 3.17
C ARG A 94 -0.14 14.15 1.99
N ASP A 95 0.97 14.53 1.39
CA ASP A 95 0.98 15.39 0.21
C ASP A 95 0.32 14.74 -1.00
N CYS A 96 0.60 13.47 -1.27
CA CYS A 96 -0.06 12.72 -2.33
C CYS A 96 -1.58 12.56 -2.08
N VAL A 97 -1.99 12.32 -0.83
CA VAL A 97 -3.41 12.24 -0.46
C VAL A 97 -4.12 13.58 -0.67
N ARG A 98 -3.50 14.69 -0.23
CA ARG A 98 -4.04 16.04 -0.47
C ARG A 98 -4.24 16.31 -1.96
N GLN A 99 -3.23 16.00 -2.77
CA GLN A 99 -3.34 16.14 -4.22
C GLN A 99 -4.53 15.34 -4.79
N LEU A 100 -4.72 14.08 -4.36
CA LEU A 100 -5.84 13.27 -4.84
C LEU A 100 -7.20 13.80 -4.36
N LEU A 101 -7.29 14.35 -3.15
CA LEU A 101 -8.49 15.01 -2.65
C LEU A 101 -8.82 16.26 -3.49
N ASP A 102 -7.82 17.11 -3.75
CA ASP A 102 -7.98 18.32 -4.56
C ASP A 102 -8.40 18.01 -6.00
N GLU A 103 -7.91 16.90 -6.56
CA GLU A 103 -8.28 16.41 -7.89
C GLU A 103 -9.62 15.64 -7.93
N GLY A 104 -10.29 15.47 -6.79
CA GLY A 104 -11.55 14.70 -6.68
C GLY A 104 -11.39 13.20 -6.94
N LYS A 105 -10.15 12.69 -6.90
CA LYS A 105 -9.78 11.27 -7.07
C LYS A 105 -9.78 10.51 -5.75
N ALA A 106 -9.92 11.20 -4.63
CA ALA A 106 -10.13 10.64 -3.32
C ALA A 106 -11.20 11.43 -2.58
N TYR A 107 -11.72 10.88 -1.48
CA TYR A 107 -12.69 11.55 -0.61
C TYR A 107 -12.61 11.04 0.83
N GLU A 108 -13.04 11.87 1.77
CA GLU A 108 -13.20 11.51 3.18
C GLU A 108 -14.44 10.63 3.37
N ALA A 109 -14.28 9.53 4.10
CA ALA A 109 -15.34 8.61 4.50
C ALA A 109 -15.43 8.60 6.03
N TRP A 110 -16.65 8.75 6.54
CA TRP A 110 -16.92 9.09 7.95
C TRP A 110 -17.59 7.95 8.73
N GLU A 111 -17.86 6.82 8.09
CA GLU A 111 -18.48 5.68 8.76
C GLU A 111 -17.52 5.05 9.76
N SER A 112 -18.06 4.69 10.92
CA SER A 112 -17.33 3.93 11.93
C SER A 112 -17.11 2.48 11.48
N ARG A 113 -16.19 1.77 12.14
CA ARG A 113 -15.94 0.35 11.86
C ARG A 113 -17.18 -0.49 12.14
N GLU A 114 -17.90 -0.16 13.21
CA GLU A 114 -19.12 -0.84 13.65
C GLU A 114 -20.26 -0.67 12.65
N GLU A 115 -20.46 0.55 12.12
CA GLU A 115 -21.45 0.85 11.08
C GLU A 115 -21.17 -0.01 9.83
N LEU A 116 -19.91 -0.03 9.38
CA LEU A 116 -19.50 -0.84 8.23
C LEU A 116 -19.59 -2.35 8.48
N ASP A 117 -19.38 -2.81 9.71
CA ASP A 117 -19.48 -4.22 10.06
C ASP A 117 -20.93 -4.71 10.08
N VAL A 118 -21.88 -3.86 10.47
CA VAL A 118 -23.31 -4.16 10.35
C VAL A 118 -23.68 -4.36 8.89
N GLU A 119 -23.25 -3.44 8.01
CA GLU A 119 -23.53 -3.55 6.58
C GLU A 119 -22.88 -4.77 5.93
N ARG A 120 -21.64 -5.09 6.31
CA ARG A 120 -20.96 -6.32 5.86
C ARG A 120 -21.76 -7.56 6.23
N LYS A 121 -22.26 -7.65 7.46
CA LYS A 121 -23.10 -8.78 7.92
C LYS A 121 -24.41 -8.86 7.16
N HIS A 122 -25.03 -7.72 6.82
CA HIS A 122 -26.22 -7.69 6.00
C HIS A 122 -25.97 -8.21 4.58
N ALA A 123 -24.89 -7.76 3.94
CA ALA A 123 -24.51 -8.26 2.61
C ALA A 123 -24.20 -9.77 2.64
N GLU A 124 -23.47 -10.23 3.66
CA GLU A 124 -23.17 -11.66 3.85
C GLU A 124 -24.45 -12.50 4.02
N ALA A 125 -25.39 -12.04 4.84
CA ALA A 125 -26.69 -12.70 5.01
C ALA A 125 -27.51 -12.76 3.71
N ALA A 126 -27.36 -11.74 2.86
CA ALA A 126 -27.95 -11.69 1.51
C ALA A 126 -27.15 -12.50 0.47
N LYS A 127 -25.98 -13.06 0.83
CA LYS A 127 -25.02 -13.71 -0.07
C LYS A 127 -24.52 -12.78 -1.19
N GLU A 128 -24.44 -11.49 -0.87
CA GLU A 128 -23.92 -10.44 -1.72
C GLU A 128 -22.52 -10.02 -1.25
N ASN A 129 -21.72 -9.50 -2.18
CA ASN A 129 -20.42 -8.93 -1.83
C ASN A 129 -20.62 -7.50 -1.32
N PHE A 130 -20.20 -7.23 -0.08
CA PHE A 130 -20.14 -5.87 0.42
C PHE A 130 -19.18 -5.04 -0.42
N ARG A 131 -19.64 -3.88 -0.91
CA ARG A 131 -18.83 -2.94 -1.69
C ARG A 131 -19.02 -1.56 -1.12
N TYR A 132 -17.92 -0.92 -0.74
CA TYR A 132 -17.97 0.46 -0.31
C TYR A 132 -17.99 1.40 -1.52
N ARG A 133 -18.88 2.39 -1.46
CA ARG A 133 -19.05 3.45 -2.47
C ARG A 133 -19.23 4.78 -1.76
N ARG A 134 -18.76 5.86 -2.39
CA ARG A 134 -18.94 7.22 -1.90
C ARG A 134 -20.41 7.50 -1.56
N ARG A 135 -20.64 8.03 -0.37
CA ARG A 135 -21.96 8.48 0.08
C ARG A 135 -22.03 10.00 0.06
N PRO A 136 -23.22 10.56 -0.20
CA PRO A 136 -23.45 11.97 0.07
C PRO A 136 -23.53 12.19 1.59
N TYR A 137 -22.81 13.20 2.08
CA TYR A 137 -22.96 13.71 3.44
C TYR A 137 -23.38 15.17 3.35
N THR A 138 -24.23 15.62 4.29
CA THR A 138 -24.47 17.06 4.44
C THR A 138 -23.36 17.70 5.27
N GLU A 139 -23.21 19.01 5.15
CA GLU A 139 -22.22 19.76 5.94
C GLU A 139 -22.49 19.63 7.44
N GLU A 140 -23.76 19.57 7.84
CA GLU A 140 -24.18 19.39 9.23
C GLU A 140 -23.80 18.02 9.79
N GLN A 141 -23.92 16.95 8.99
CA GLN A 141 -23.50 15.60 9.40
C GLN A 141 -21.99 15.55 9.63
N VAL A 142 -21.21 16.10 8.70
CA VAL A 142 -19.74 16.16 8.82
C VAL A 142 -19.33 17.01 10.01
N ALA A 143 -19.99 18.15 10.23
CA ALA A 143 -19.73 19.00 11.40
C ALA A 143 -20.03 18.26 12.72
N ALA A 144 -21.17 17.58 12.82
CA ALA A 144 -21.53 16.80 14.00
C ALA A 144 -20.50 15.70 14.30
N TRP A 145 -20.09 14.93 13.29
CA TRP A 145 -19.06 13.90 13.47
C TRP A 145 -17.71 14.48 13.89
N ARG A 146 -17.32 15.65 13.37
CA ARG A 146 -16.10 16.35 13.80
C ARG A 146 -16.20 16.81 15.26
N ASP A 147 -17.34 17.35 15.68
CA ASP A 147 -17.59 17.78 17.06
C ASP A 147 -17.57 16.60 18.05
N GLU A 148 -17.97 15.42 17.59
CA GLU A 148 -17.85 14.14 18.32
C GLU A 148 -16.40 13.60 18.37
N GLY A 149 -15.46 14.25 17.70
CA GLY A 149 -14.06 13.81 17.61
C GLY A 149 -13.83 12.64 16.64
N ARG A 150 -14.78 12.36 15.73
CA ARG A 150 -14.63 11.33 14.71
C ARG A 150 -13.56 11.76 13.71
N VAL A 151 -12.67 10.83 13.35
CA VAL A 151 -11.62 11.05 12.34
C VAL A 151 -11.98 10.24 11.09
N PRO A 152 -12.06 10.86 9.90
CA PRO A 152 -12.39 10.15 8.70
C PRO A 152 -11.20 9.33 8.20
N VAL A 153 -11.50 8.28 7.44
CA VAL A 153 -10.52 7.65 6.55
C VAL A 153 -10.58 8.33 5.18
N VAL A 154 -9.51 8.27 4.40
CA VAL A 154 -9.54 8.69 3.00
C VAL A 154 -9.62 7.48 2.10
N ARG A 155 -10.58 7.49 1.17
CA ARG A 155 -10.77 6.43 0.17
C ARG A 155 -10.45 6.92 -1.23
N PHE A 156 -9.94 6.02 -2.06
CA PHE A 156 -9.74 6.25 -3.48
C PHE A 156 -11.08 6.15 -4.22
N ALA A 157 -11.37 7.14 -5.07
CA ALA A 157 -12.54 7.13 -5.93
C ALA A 157 -12.25 6.26 -7.16
N THR A 158 -12.50 4.95 -7.03
CA THR A 158 -12.18 3.98 -8.08
C THR A 158 -12.96 4.30 -9.37
N PRO A 159 -12.30 4.44 -10.53
CA PRO A 159 -12.97 4.66 -11.81
C PRO A 159 -13.98 3.56 -12.15
N ARG A 160 -15.13 3.93 -12.72
CA ARG A 160 -16.15 2.99 -13.20
C ARG A 160 -15.88 2.60 -14.65
N LYS A 161 -14.79 1.86 -14.84
CA LYS A 161 -14.40 1.29 -16.12
C LYS A 161 -13.50 0.07 -15.90
N PRO A 162 -13.48 -0.88 -16.85
CA PRO A 162 -12.50 -1.96 -16.83
C PRO A 162 -11.06 -1.43 -16.85
N VAL A 163 -10.17 -2.15 -16.17
CA VAL A 163 -8.73 -1.87 -16.15
C VAL A 163 -7.99 -3.11 -16.65
N THR A 164 -7.25 -2.95 -17.75
CA THR A 164 -6.43 -4.02 -18.32
C THR A 164 -4.96 -3.75 -18.02
N VAL A 165 -4.28 -4.75 -17.48
CA VAL A 165 -2.83 -4.74 -17.19
C VAL A 165 -2.18 -5.86 -17.99
N VAL A 166 -1.10 -5.55 -18.71
CA VAL A 166 -0.28 -6.55 -19.39
C VAL A 166 0.85 -6.98 -18.46
N ASP A 167 0.65 -8.10 -17.77
CA ASP A 167 1.64 -8.69 -16.88
C ASP A 167 2.68 -9.51 -17.67
N ARG A 168 3.95 -9.44 -17.26
CA ARG A 168 5.05 -10.14 -17.97
C ARG A 168 4.97 -11.67 -17.87
N ILE A 169 4.25 -12.20 -16.90
CA ILE A 169 4.14 -13.64 -16.63
C ILE A 169 2.75 -14.15 -16.98
N LEU A 170 1.70 -13.45 -16.53
CA LEU A 170 0.30 -13.84 -16.72
C LEU A 170 -0.29 -13.37 -18.07
N GLY A 171 0.37 -12.44 -18.76
CA GLY A 171 -0.15 -11.84 -19.98
C GLY A 171 -1.21 -10.79 -19.68
N GLU A 172 -2.20 -10.66 -20.55
CA GLU A 172 -3.27 -9.67 -20.39
C GLU A 172 -4.25 -10.08 -19.29
N VAL A 173 -4.40 -9.23 -18.27
CA VAL A 173 -5.35 -9.40 -17.17
C VAL A 173 -6.28 -8.20 -17.15
N THR A 174 -7.58 -8.45 -17.28
CA THR A 174 -8.61 -7.42 -17.20
C THR A 174 -9.40 -7.57 -15.91
N VAL A 175 -9.45 -6.49 -15.14
CA VAL A 175 -10.33 -6.33 -14.00
C VAL A 175 -11.54 -5.53 -14.47
N ASP A 176 -12.71 -6.15 -14.42
CA ASP A 176 -13.94 -5.56 -14.91
C ASP A 176 -14.42 -4.40 -14.04
N GLU A 177 -15.32 -3.59 -14.60
CA GLU A 177 -16.00 -2.54 -13.83
C GLU A 177 -16.69 -3.13 -12.59
N ASP A 178 -16.73 -2.33 -11.52
CA ASP A 178 -17.30 -2.70 -10.23
C ASP A 178 -16.69 -3.89 -9.48
N THR A 179 -15.63 -4.51 -9.99
CA THR A 179 -14.88 -5.53 -9.25
C THR A 179 -14.19 -4.94 -8.02
N VAL A 180 -13.70 -3.70 -8.15
CA VAL A 180 -12.94 -3.00 -7.12
C VAL A 180 -13.83 -2.01 -6.38
N ASP A 181 -13.79 -2.05 -5.05
CA ASP A 181 -14.49 -1.10 -4.20
C ASP A 181 -13.74 0.24 -4.12
N ASP A 182 -14.34 1.25 -3.46
CA ASP A 182 -13.60 2.47 -3.15
C ASP A 182 -12.76 2.20 -1.89
N PHE A 183 -11.54 1.71 -2.08
CA PHE A 183 -10.69 1.22 -1.00
C PHE A 183 -10.02 2.36 -0.21
N VAL A 184 -9.68 2.08 1.05
CA VAL A 184 -8.99 3.04 1.93
C VAL A 184 -7.55 3.25 1.47
N ILE A 185 -7.12 4.49 1.36
CA ILE A 185 -5.73 4.90 1.06
C ILE A 185 -5.03 5.55 2.26
N LEU A 186 -5.79 6.20 3.15
CA LEU A 186 -5.29 6.75 4.41
C LEU A 186 -6.21 6.32 5.55
N LYS A 187 -5.64 5.74 6.60
CA LYS A 187 -6.36 5.32 7.80
C LYS A 187 -6.62 6.52 8.73
N ASP A 188 -7.49 6.28 9.71
CA ASP A 188 -7.82 7.18 10.82
C ASP A 188 -6.60 7.49 11.72
N ASP A 189 -5.64 6.57 11.81
CA ASP A 189 -4.36 6.75 12.50
C ASP A 189 -3.32 7.59 11.71
N GLY A 190 -3.67 8.05 10.50
CA GLY A 190 -2.82 8.87 9.65
C GLY A 190 -1.74 8.09 8.88
N PHE A 191 -1.70 6.76 8.97
CA PHE A 191 -0.83 5.92 8.13
C PHE A 191 -1.54 5.51 6.84
N PRO A 192 -0.81 5.42 5.72
CA PRO A 192 -1.37 4.93 4.47
C PRO A 192 -1.65 3.43 4.55
N THR A 193 -2.54 2.94 3.69
CA THR A 193 -2.67 1.49 3.46
C THR A 193 -1.55 1.00 2.53
N TYR A 194 -1.28 -0.31 2.54
CA TYR A 194 -0.30 -0.92 1.64
C TYR A 194 -0.54 -0.55 0.16
N HIS A 195 -1.80 -0.59 -0.29
CA HIS A 195 -2.16 -0.29 -1.68
C HIS A 195 -1.79 1.14 -2.11
N PHE A 196 -1.81 2.09 -1.18
CA PHE A 196 -1.42 3.47 -1.48
C PHE A 196 0.09 3.68 -1.34
N ALA A 197 0.69 3.15 -0.26
CA ALA A 197 2.09 3.38 0.05
C ALA A 197 3.07 2.70 -0.94
N VAL A 198 2.59 1.69 -1.67
CA VAL A 198 3.38 0.93 -2.66
C VAL A 198 3.57 1.68 -4.00
N VAL A 199 2.66 2.61 -4.34
CA VAL A 199 2.58 3.35 -5.63
C VAL A 199 3.24 4.71 -5.52
#